data_AF-A0A8H6J7Z5-F1
#
_entry.id   AF-A0A8H6J7Z5-F1
#
_cell.length_a   1.000
_cell.length_b   1.000
_cell.length_c   1.000
_cell.angle_alpha   90.00
_cell.angle_beta   90.00
_cell.angle_gamma   90.00
#
_symmetry.space_group_name_H-M   'P 1'
#
loop_
_entity.id
_entity.type
_entity.pdbx_description
1 polymer ?
#
loop_
_entity_poly.entity_id
_entity_poly.type
_entity_poly.pdbx_seq_one_letter_code
_entity_poly.pdbx_strand_id
1 'polypeptide(L)'
;MAKQPAGHRGNSSRSIWIGMAISLAGFVYGIDTGIIASTIAQETFKSYMYGAAMENASVRAGIVSGYYAGYAVGSGGSAYTMDKISRRWTLLLGSCASIIGAVLQTAAVNPAMMIVGRAFSGFSTGMVYPTAPV
;
A
#
# COMPACT_ATOMS: atom_id res chain seq x y z
N MET A 1 -34.03 -3.08 7.82
CA MET A 1 -33.89 -4.54 8.02
C MET A 1 -34.42 -5.23 6.77
N ALA A 2 -33.58 -5.43 5.75
CA ALA A 2 -33.96 -6.10 4.51
C ALA A 2 -32.92 -7.19 4.21
N LYS A 3 -33.32 -8.42 4.56
CA LYS A 3 -32.88 -9.74 4.10
C LYS A 3 -31.79 -9.74 3.02
N GLN A 4 -30.65 -10.33 3.35
CA GLN A 4 -29.74 -10.93 2.38
C GLN A 4 -29.93 -12.45 2.45
N PRO A 5 -30.74 -13.07 1.59
CA PRO A 5 -30.81 -14.53 1.50
C PRO A 5 -29.89 -15.05 0.39
N ALA A 6 -29.68 -16.36 0.46
CA ALA A 6 -29.01 -17.22 -0.52
C ALA A 6 -27.49 -17.34 -0.37
N GLY A 7 -27.11 -18.28 0.49
CA GLY A 7 -25.84 -18.99 0.35
C GLY A 7 -25.65 -19.44 -1.09
N HIS A 8 -24.62 -18.90 -1.73
CA HIS A 8 -24.13 -19.45 -2.98
C HIS A 8 -23.24 -20.65 -2.65
N ARG A 9 -23.74 -21.85 -2.99
CA ARG A 9 -22.92 -23.05 -3.16
C ARG A 9 -21.97 -22.80 -4.34
N GLY A 10 -20.90 -22.05 -4.11
CA GLY A 10 -19.86 -21.74 -5.08
C GLY A 10 -18.52 -22.31 -4.63
N ASN A 11 -18.21 -23.54 -5.04
CA ASN A 11 -16.92 -24.23 -4.94
C ASN A 11 -16.05 -23.83 -3.72
N SER A 12 -16.29 -24.48 -2.57
CA SER A 12 -15.61 -24.22 -1.28
C SER A 12 -14.09 -24.03 -1.40
N SER A 13 -13.45 -24.81 -2.29
CA SER A 13 -12.01 -24.71 -2.56
C SER A 13 -11.59 -23.35 -3.12
N ARG A 14 -12.37 -22.74 -4.03
CA ARG A 14 -12.03 -21.42 -4.61
C ARG A 14 -12.08 -20.31 -3.56
N SER A 15 -13.04 -20.36 -2.64
CA SER A 15 -13.14 -19.38 -1.56
C SER A 15 -11.98 -19.50 -0.57
N ILE A 16 -11.53 -20.73 -0.28
CA ILE A 16 -10.34 -20.98 0.56
C ILE A 16 -9.07 -20.44 -0.12
N TRP A 17 -8.88 -20.69 -1.41
CA TRP A 17 -7.73 -20.17 -2.17
C TRP A 17 -7.71 -18.63 -2.21
N ILE A 18 -8.86 -17.99 -2.41
CA ILE A 18 -8.97 -16.52 -2.41
C ILE A 18 -8.71 -15.98 -0.99
N GLY A 19 -9.25 -16.62 0.04
CA GLY A 19 -9.00 -16.26 1.44
C GLY A 19 -7.52 -16.33 1.81
N MET A 20 -6.84 -17.43 1.45
CA MET A 20 -5.39 -17.57 1.65
C MET A 20 -4.58 -16.52 0.90
N ALA A 21 -4.95 -16.19 -0.35
CA ALA A 21 -4.28 -15.16 -1.11
C ALA A 21 -4.41 -13.77 -0.47
N ILE A 22 -5.60 -13.43 0.04
CA ILE A 22 -5.85 -12.16 0.74
C ILE A 22 -5.08 -12.11 2.07
N SER A 23 -5.05 -13.22 2.84
CA SER A 23 -4.27 -13.31 4.07
C SER A 23 -2.78 -13.13 3.82
N LEU A 24 -2.24 -13.74 2.77
CA LEU A 24 -0.84 -13.56 2.38
C LEU A 24 -0.56 -12.12 1.95
N ALA A 25 -1.48 -11.48 1.21
CA ALA A 25 -1.35 -10.08 0.83
C ALA A 25 -1.32 -9.16 2.06
N GLY A 26 -2.19 -9.40 3.05
CA GLY A 26 -2.18 -8.68 4.33
C GLY A 26 -0.88 -8.88 5.13
N PHE A 27 -0.33 -10.10 5.10
CA PHE A 27 0.96 -10.40 5.73
C PHE A 27 2.12 -9.65 5.06
N VAL A 28 2.20 -9.69 3.73
CA VAL A 28 3.21 -8.93 2.96
C VAL A 28 3.08 -7.44 3.22
N TYR A 29 1.87 -6.93 3.36
CA TYR A 29 1.61 -5.53 3.69
C TYR A 29 2.11 -5.14 5.09
N GLY A 30 1.91 -6.02 6.08
CA GLY A 30 2.50 -5.86 7.41
C GLY A 30 4.03 -5.85 7.37
N ILE A 31 4.63 -6.68 6.51
CA ILE A 31 6.08 -6.65 6.28
C ILE A 31 6.54 -5.33 5.68
N ASP A 32 5.90 -4.79 4.63
CA ASP A 32 6.29 -3.51 4.01
C ASP A 32 6.29 -2.37 5.04
N THR A 33 5.22 -2.25 5.82
CA THR A 33 5.10 -1.20 6.86
C THR A 33 6.16 -1.35 7.96
N GLY A 34 6.57 -2.57 8.30
CA GLY A 34 7.65 -2.84 9.25
C GLY A 34 9.05 -2.55 8.70
N ILE A 35 9.32 -2.86 7.43
CA ILE A 35 10.64 -2.65 6.80
C ILE A 35 11.01 -1.17 6.73
N ILE A 36 10.03 -0.25 6.63
CA ILE A 36 10.31 1.20 6.64
C ILE A 36 11.04 1.61 7.93
N ALA A 37 10.60 1.08 9.08
CA ALA A 37 11.17 1.43 10.37
C ALA A 37 12.63 0.97 10.50
N SER A 38 12.94 -0.24 10.02
CA SER A 38 14.32 -0.75 10.02
C SER A 38 15.20 -0.05 8.98
N THR A 39 14.66 0.28 7.81
CA THR A 39 15.38 0.99 6.74
C THR A 39 15.83 2.38 7.18
N ILE A 40 14.96 3.14 7.86
CA ILE A 40 15.31 4.47 8.36
C ILE A 40 16.32 4.40 9.53
N ALA A 41 16.39 3.28 10.23
CA ALA A 41 17.34 3.07 11.32
C ALA A 41 18.77 2.74 10.82
N GLN A 42 18.94 2.28 9.58
CA GLN A 42 20.25 1.92 9.02
C GLN A 42 21.18 3.13 8.85
N GLU A 43 22.43 3.03 9.31
CA GLU A 43 23.43 4.10 9.17
C GLU A 43 23.87 4.33 7.71
N THR A 44 23.90 3.27 6.90
CA THR A 44 24.15 3.37 5.43
C THR A 44 23.05 4.17 4.73
N PHE A 45 21.80 4.03 5.19
CA PHE A 45 20.68 4.79 4.65
C PHE A 45 20.74 6.26 5.09
N LYS A 46 21.13 6.52 6.34
CA LYS A 46 21.35 7.88 6.86
C LYS A 46 22.47 8.59 6.09
N SER A 47 23.62 7.96 5.92
CA SER A 47 24.75 8.55 5.18
C SER A 47 24.44 8.81 3.70
N TYR A 48 23.71 7.91 3.03
CA TYR A 48 23.35 8.06 1.62
C TYR A 48 22.23 9.08 1.35
N MET A 49 21.24 9.21 2.25
CA MET A 49 20.07 10.08 2.06
C MET A 49 20.14 11.43 2.78
N TYR A 50 20.99 11.56 3.82
CA TYR A 50 21.06 12.75 4.67
C TYR A 50 22.40 13.49 4.59
N GLY A 51 23.41 12.92 3.93
CA GLY A 51 24.76 13.48 3.88
C GLY A 51 25.40 13.60 5.28
N ALA A 52 26.39 14.50 5.42
CA ALA A 52 27.22 14.65 6.63
C ALA A 52 26.46 15.03 7.92
N ALA A 53 25.16 15.35 7.84
CA ALA A 53 24.35 15.76 8.99
C ALA A 53 23.87 14.59 9.87
N MET A 54 23.97 13.33 9.39
CA MET A 54 23.60 12.09 10.12
C MET A 54 22.16 12.02 10.71
N GLU A 55 21.35 13.08 10.61
CA GLU A 55 19.94 13.09 11.00
C GLU A 55 19.19 14.30 10.42
N ASN A 56 18.12 14.09 9.63
CA ASN A 56 17.16 15.15 9.29
C ASN A 56 15.74 14.67 9.61
N ALA A 57 15.23 14.99 10.79
CA ALA A 57 13.87 14.60 11.20
C ALA A 57 12.79 14.97 10.15
N SER A 58 12.97 16.07 9.42
CA SER A 58 12.05 16.52 8.36
C SER A 58 11.95 15.56 7.18
N VAL A 59 13.05 14.92 6.76
CA VAL A 59 13.03 13.98 5.63
C VAL A 59 12.37 12.67 6.06
N ARG A 60 12.69 12.18 7.26
CA ARG A 60 12.03 11.00 7.86
C ARG A 60 10.52 11.21 7.99
N ALA A 61 10.12 12.36 8.53
CA ALA A 61 8.71 12.72 8.65
C ALA A 61 8.05 12.85 7.27
N GLY A 62 8.73 13.42 6.27
CA GLY A 62 8.25 13.55 4.90
C GLY A 62 8.00 12.21 4.20
N ILE A 63 8.86 11.21 4.43
CA ILE A 63 8.69 9.85 3.89
C ILE A 63 7.44 9.18 4.47
N VAL A 64 7.26 9.27 5.78
CA VAL A 64 6.13 8.67 6.48
C VAL A 64 4.83 9.41 6.16
N SER A 65 4.83 10.75 6.18
CA SER A 65 3.65 11.55 5.86
C SER A 65 3.25 11.45 4.39
N GLY A 66 4.20 11.30 3.47
CA GLY A 66 3.95 11.10 2.04
C GLY A 66 3.12 9.84 1.76
N TYR A 67 3.39 8.76 2.51
CA TYR A 67 2.57 7.56 2.46
C TYR A 67 1.13 7.81 2.94
N TYR A 68 0.95 8.47 4.08
CA TYR A 68 -0.40 8.78 4.60
C TYR A 68 -1.16 9.75 3.70
N ALA A 69 -0.47 10.72 3.10
CA ALA A 69 -1.05 11.61 2.10
C ALA A 69 -1.55 10.84 0.87
N GLY A 70 -0.73 9.91 0.35
CA GLY A 70 -1.12 9.00 -0.72
C GLY A 70 -2.31 8.12 -0.33
N TYR A 71 -2.33 7.60 0.90
CA TYR A 71 -3.43 6.78 1.43
C TYR A 71 -4.74 7.57 1.53
N ALA A 72 -4.71 8.82 1.98
CA ALA A 72 -5.90 9.68 2.04
C ALA A 72 -6.49 9.91 0.64
N VAL A 73 -5.63 10.18 -0.36
CA VAL A 73 -6.04 10.36 -1.76
C VAL A 73 -6.58 9.05 -2.35
N GLY A 74 -5.90 7.93 -2.11
CA GLY A 74 -6.29 6.61 -2.59
C GLY A 74 -7.62 6.15 -1.99
N SER A 75 -7.80 6.30 -0.68
CA SER A 75 -9.04 5.92 0.01
C SER A 75 -10.23 6.79 -0.42
N GLY A 76 -10.03 8.11 -0.56
CA GLY A 76 -11.06 9.02 -1.05
C GLY A 76 -11.54 8.67 -2.47
N GLY A 77 -10.61 8.35 -3.38
CA GLY A 77 -10.95 7.93 -4.75
C GLY A 77 -11.51 6.50 -4.84
N SER A 78 -11.10 5.62 -3.92
CA SER A 78 -11.55 4.22 -3.89
C SER A 78 -13.01 4.07 -3.53
N ALA A 79 -13.56 4.91 -2.65
CA ALA A 79 -14.97 4.88 -2.27
C ALA A 79 -15.88 5.09 -3.50
N TYR A 80 -15.53 6.06 -4.35
CA TYR A 80 -16.28 6.35 -5.58
C TYR A 80 -16.04 5.31 -6.68
N THR A 81 -14.81 4.78 -6.76
CA THR A 81 -14.43 3.78 -7.77
C THR A 81 -15.03 2.42 -7.46
N MET A 82 -15.14 2.02 -6.19
CA MET A 82 -15.66 0.71 -5.79
C MET A 82 -17.17 0.57 -6.02
N ASP A 83 -17.92 1.67 -5.92
CA ASP A 83 -19.36 1.69 -6.20
C ASP A 83 -19.69 1.67 -7.71
N LYS A 84 -18.82 2.21 -8.57
CA LYS A 84 -19.03 2.23 -10.04
C LYS A 84 -18.30 1.11 -10.79
N ILE A 85 -17.11 0.72 -10.32
CA ILE A 85 -16.19 -0.20 -10.99
C ILE A 85 -15.99 -1.41 -10.07
N SER A 86 -16.57 -2.52 -10.52
CA SER A 86 -16.54 -3.84 -9.86
C SER A 86 -15.21 -4.14 -9.14
N ARG A 87 -15.31 -4.58 -7.88
CA ARG A 87 -14.23 -4.87 -6.89
C ARG A 87 -12.94 -5.49 -7.43
N ARG A 88 -13.04 -6.33 -8.47
CA ARG A 88 -11.91 -6.98 -9.16
C ARG A 88 -10.98 -6.00 -9.88
N TRP A 89 -11.52 -4.94 -10.47
CA TRP A 89 -10.77 -3.97 -11.28
C TRP A 89 -10.03 -2.98 -10.39
N THR A 90 -10.63 -2.60 -9.26
CA THR A 90 -9.99 -1.76 -8.24
C THR A 90 -8.75 -2.45 -7.67
N LEU A 91 -8.82 -3.76 -7.42
CA LEU A 91 -7.66 -4.56 -7.01
C LEU A 91 -6.55 -4.57 -8.07
N LEU A 92 -6.91 -4.75 -9.34
CA LEU A 92 -5.95 -4.80 -10.44
C LEU A 92 -5.24 -3.45 -10.64
N LEU A 93 -5.99 -2.34 -10.60
CA LEU A 93 -5.44 -0.98 -10.64
C LEU A 93 -4.55 -0.68 -9.43
N GLY A 94 -4.96 -1.12 -8.23
CA GLY A 94 -4.14 -1.04 -7.02
C GLY A 94 -2.82 -1.79 -7.16
N SER A 95 -2.85 -3.03 -7.67
CA SER A 95 -1.63 -3.81 -7.93
C SER A 95 -0.68 -3.13 -8.92
N CYS A 96 -1.19 -2.53 -10.00
CA CYS A 96 -0.37 -1.76 -10.93
C CYS A 96 0.30 -0.56 -10.26
N ALA A 97 -0.46 0.20 -9.45
CA ALA A 97 0.08 1.32 -8.69
C ALA A 97 1.14 0.88 -7.65
N SER A 98 0.94 -0.30 -7.04
CA SER A 98 1.90 -0.92 -6.11
C SER A 98 3.23 -1.23 -6.80
N ILE A 99 3.19 -1.82 -7.99
CA ILE A 99 4.39 -2.15 -8.77
C ILE A 99 5.17 -0.87 -9.11
N ILE A 100 4.48 0.18 -9.57
CA ILE A 100 5.11 1.46 -9.89
C ILE A 100 5.77 2.07 -8.63
N GLY A 101 5.07 2.06 -7.50
CA GLY A 101 5.60 2.54 -6.22
C GLY A 101 6.82 1.76 -5.74
N ALA A 102 6.82 0.43 -5.91
CA ALA A 102 7.94 -0.44 -5.55
C ALA A 102 9.16 -0.18 -6.45
N VAL A 103 8.98 -0.07 -7.77
CA VAL A 103 10.07 0.25 -8.71
C VAL A 103 10.69 1.61 -8.38
N LEU A 104 9.86 2.63 -8.12
CA LEU A 104 10.33 3.97 -7.73
C LEU A 104 11.13 3.95 -6.43
N GLN A 105 10.70 3.19 -5.42
CA GLN A 105 11.42 3.06 -4.16
C GLN A 105 12.74 2.31 -4.32
N THR A 106 12.76 1.27 -5.17
CA THR A 106 13.97 0.47 -5.41
C THR A 106 15.01 1.26 -6.21
N ALA A 107 14.57 2.11 -7.13
CA ALA A 107 15.43 2.97 -7.95
C ALA A 107 15.69 4.36 -7.31
N ALA A 108 15.26 4.59 -6.07
CA ALA A 108 15.35 5.92 -5.45
C ALA A 108 16.81 6.31 -5.15
N VAL A 109 17.33 7.29 -5.89
CA VAL A 109 18.66 7.87 -5.67
C VAL A 109 18.60 9.10 -4.75
N ASN A 110 17.45 9.78 -4.70
CA ASN A 110 17.22 11.00 -3.93
C ASN A 110 16.08 10.84 -2.91
N PRO A 111 16.11 11.55 -1.77
CA PRO A 111 15.06 11.47 -0.75
C PRO A 111 13.68 11.88 -1.27
N ALA A 112 13.63 12.86 -2.18
CA ALA A 112 12.39 13.27 -2.84
C ALA A 112 11.75 12.13 -3.66
N MET A 113 12.56 11.33 -4.36
CA MET A 113 12.10 10.19 -5.16
C MET A 113 11.54 9.08 -4.27
N MET A 114 12.12 8.89 -3.08
CA MET A 114 11.60 7.94 -2.11
C MET A 114 10.26 8.39 -1.50
N ILE A 115 10.08 9.69 -1.24
CA ILE A 115 8.79 10.26 -0.79
C ILE A 115 7.72 10.05 -1.85
N VAL A 116 8.02 10.30 -3.13
CA VAL A 116 7.09 10.05 -4.24
C VAL A 116 6.74 8.57 -4.35
N GLY A 117 7.74 7.67 -4.27
CA GLY A 117 7.50 6.23 -4.27
C GLY A 117 6.59 5.78 -3.11
N ARG A 118 6.75 6.37 -1.92
CA ARG A 118 5.87 6.12 -0.77
C ARG A 118 4.46 6.66 -0.96
N ALA A 119 4.29 7.79 -1.62
CA ALA A 119 2.95 8.31 -1.95
C ALA A 119 2.21 7.36 -2.91
N PHE A 120 2.89 6.79 -3.90
CA PHE A 120 2.30 5.78 -4.80
C PHE A 120 1.94 4.48 -4.07
N SER A 121 2.81 4.00 -3.19
CA SER A 121 2.48 2.84 -2.34
C SER A 121 1.30 3.12 -1.42
N GLY A 122 1.23 4.30 -0.79
CA GLY A 122 0.08 4.72 0.02
C GLY A 122 -1.21 4.78 -0.80
N PHE A 123 -1.16 5.32 -2.02
CA PHE A 123 -2.30 5.38 -2.94
C PHE A 123 -2.81 3.98 -3.29
N SER A 124 -1.92 3.07 -3.68
CA SER A 124 -2.24 1.66 -3.93
C SER A 124 -2.99 1.04 -2.76
N THR A 125 -2.49 1.25 -1.54
CA THR A 125 -3.09 0.68 -0.33
C THR A 125 -4.46 1.25 -0.02
N GLY A 126 -4.62 2.57 -0.17
CA GLY A 126 -5.91 3.24 0.02
C GLY A 126 -6.98 2.67 -0.91
N MET A 127 -6.60 2.16 -2.08
CA MET A 127 -7.51 1.47 -3.00
C MET A 127 -7.79 0.01 -2.62
N VAL A 128 -6.81 -0.71 -2.08
CA VAL A 128 -6.92 -2.16 -1.80
C VAL A 128 -7.66 -2.43 -0.47
N TYR A 129 -7.41 -1.65 0.58
CA TYR A 129 -8.02 -1.87 1.90
C TYR A 129 -9.56 -1.95 1.90
N PRO A 130 -10.31 -1.02 1.28
CA PRO A 130 -11.78 -1.09 1.26
C PRO A 130 -12.32 -2.26 0.41
N THR A 131 -11.50 -2.82 -0.47
CA THR A 131 -11.88 -3.96 -1.32
C THR A 131 -11.63 -5.32 -0.67
N ALA A 132 -10.96 -5.39 0.48
CA ALA A 132 -10.84 -6.63 1.24
C ALA A 132 -12.17 -6.91 1.97
N PRO A 133 -12.83 -8.07 1.77
CA PRO A 133 -13.98 -8.45 2.57
C PRO A 133 -13.46 -8.90 3.94
N VAL A 134 -13.91 -8.22 5.00
CA VAL A 134 -13.83 -8.76 6.36
C VAL A 134 -14.97 -9.73 6.62
#